data_AF-A0A7J3IEX9-F1
#
_entry.id   AF-A0A7J3IEX9-F1
#
_cell.length_a   1.000
_cell.length_b   1.000
_cell.length_c   1.000
_cell.angle_alpha   90.00
_cell.angle_beta   90.00
_cell.angle_gamma   90.00
#
_symmetry.space_group_name_H-M   'P 1'
#
loop_
_entity.id
_entity.type
_entity.pdbx_description
1 polymer ?
#
loop_
_entity_poly.entity_id
_entity_poly.type
_entity_poly.pdbx_seq_one_letter_code
_entity_poly.pdbx_strand_id
1 'polypeptide(L)'
;SFEDGVALKPRRSKDLFQYFFENLSMIPDEKHYLVIDKETDTAVGLLDEAFVAEYGKPGIKFIIRGSPWKIVNIDADKIYVKAVDDPTGAIPSWVGEEIPVPFEVAQEVGAIRALVEERLMAGLSPEEIARELSGKYPADEKTILDAIAETVEHVRRGYPVPTDRRVTIEEWEDFVILQCNFGSLTNRALAQILGHIISEMTGYSIIVQHDPYRIFIQTMGEVNAKTVANIFSDLKELSEEQIRDMLTKAVTKTGIFKRRLIHVARRFGAIQKWVDFESVSLRNLIKSFEDTIIYEEALKEVFTKDLDLKNLLNVLGMMRRGEIKVVMVETGGEVTPIARVGIERVSMKTDLIPPEKMRRILIESAKARLLNETRTFICTECWDYIEMLTIKDLPEKPLCPRCGSSKIGLLEVDEEEAYSLVEKKGEKLTKNEEYLRDEAVETAKLISRFGKAAAIALSGKGLRISDVKGILLKEHSITDKLFELIIEAERETLKRRF
;
A
#
# COMPACT_ATOMS: atom_id res chain seq x y z
N SER A 1 23.66 31.63 -43.82
CA SER A 1 23.17 32.90 -43.28
C SER A 1 21.68 32.75 -43.02
N PHE A 2 21.23 33.03 -41.80
CA PHE A 2 19.82 33.08 -41.39
C PHE A 2 19.22 34.49 -41.64
N GLU A 3 19.89 35.34 -42.44
CA GLU A 3 19.53 36.77 -42.57
C GLU A 3 18.45 37.06 -43.61
N ASP A 4 18.06 36.12 -44.48
CA ASP A 4 17.10 36.43 -45.56
C ASP A 4 15.63 36.09 -45.26
N GLY A 5 15.28 35.55 -44.09
CA GLY A 5 13.87 35.29 -43.74
C GLY A 5 13.11 34.37 -44.71
N VAL A 6 13.80 33.72 -45.65
CA VAL A 6 13.20 32.82 -46.64
C VAL A 6 12.98 31.46 -46.00
N ALA A 7 11.74 31.18 -45.61
CA ALA A 7 11.31 29.83 -45.26
C ALA A 7 11.09 29.01 -46.55
N LEU A 8 12.05 28.16 -46.89
CA LEU A 8 11.92 27.24 -48.02
C LEU A 8 10.89 26.15 -47.70
N LYS A 9 9.75 26.17 -48.40
CA LYS A 9 8.72 25.12 -48.29
C LYS A 9 9.24 23.81 -48.92
N PRO A 10 9.26 22.69 -48.20
CA PRO A 10 9.66 21.40 -48.75
C PRO A 10 8.76 20.99 -49.92
N ARG A 11 9.36 20.43 -50.99
CA ARG A 11 8.62 19.98 -52.20
C ARG A 11 7.52 18.95 -51.89
N ARG A 12 7.66 18.15 -50.82
CA ARG A 12 6.67 17.14 -50.37
C ARG A 12 5.84 17.64 -49.18
N SER A 13 5.18 18.78 -49.33
CA SER A 13 4.40 19.36 -48.22
C SER A 13 3.22 18.51 -47.77
N LYS A 14 2.68 17.63 -48.63
CA LYS A 14 1.57 16.74 -48.28
C LYS A 14 1.99 15.69 -47.25
N ASP A 15 3.10 14.99 -47.50
CA ASP A 15 3.63 13.96 -46.59
C ASP A 15 4.07 14.57 -45.26
N LEU A 16 4.62 15.79 -45.30
CA LEU A 16 5.05 16.53 -44.11
C LEU A 16 3.85 16.98 -43.26
N PHE A 17 2.77 17.42 -43.92
CA PHE A 17 1.50 17.73 -43.27
C PHE A 17 0.91 16.46 -42.65
N GLN A 18 0.87 15.36 -43.39
CA GLN A 18 0.38 14.07 -42.89
C GLN A 18 1.18 13.61 -41.67
N TYR A 19 2.51 13.65 -41.73
CA TYR A 19 3.38 13.35 -40.59
C TYR A 19 3.06 14.22 -39.37
N PHE A 20 2.86 15.53 -39.58
CA PHE A 20 2.53 16.46 -38.50
C PHE A 20 1.20 16.12 -37.81
N PHE A 21 0.14 15.83 -38.57
CA PHE A 21 -1.16 15.51 -37.97
C PHE A 21 -1.24 14.09 -37.40
N GLU A 22 -0.48 13.15 -37.96
CA GLU A 22 -0.50 11.77 -37.50
C GLU A 22 0.43 11.55 -36.29
N ASN A 23 1.63 12.13 -36.26
CA ASN A 23 2.68 11.69 -35.34
C ASN A 23 3.04 12.67 -34.20
N LEU A 24 2.56 13.92 -34.25
CA LEU A 24 2.99 14.96 -33.28
C LEU A 24 2.16 15.03 -31.99
N SER A 25 1.10 14.22 -31.87
CA SER A 25 0.38 14.09 -30.60
C SER A 25 1.31 13.50 -29.53
N MET A 26 1.43 14.20 -28.40
CA MET A 26 2.13 13.70 -27.22
C MET A 26 1.26 12.76 -26.36
N ILE A 27 -0.05 12.71 -26.64
CA ILE A 27 -0.96 11.75 -26.04
C ILE A 27 -0.91 10.51 -26.93
N PRO A 28 -0.38 9.37 -26.44
CA PRO A 28 -0.36 8.13 -27.19
C PRO A 28 -1.80 7.60 -27.36
N ASP A 29 -2.06 6.99 -28.51
CA ASP A 29 -3.30 6.24 -28.72
C ASP A 29 -3.24 4.98 -27.83
N GLU A 30 -4.15 4.85 -26.86
CA GLU A 30 -4.19 3.70 -25.95
C GLU A 30 -4.96 2.53 -26.58
N LYS A 31 -4.34 1.34 -26.57
CA LYS A 31 -4.99 0.09 -26.99
C LYS A 31 -5.55 -0.62 -25.76
N HIS A 32 -6.79 -1.06 -25.83
CA HIS A 32 -7.37 -1.97 -24.83
C HIS A 32 -7.38 -3.40 -25.37
N TYR A 33 -7.17 -4.37 -24.49
CA TYR A 33 -7.19 -5.80 -24.79
C TYR A 33 -8.45 -6.43 -24.20
N LEU A 34 -9.17 -7.21 -25.00
CA LEU A 34 -10.37 -7.92 -24.57
C LEU A 34 -10.01 -9.19 -23.80
N VAL A 35 -10.40 -9.26 -22.54
CA VAL A 35 -10.21 -10.47 -21.71
C VAL A 35 -11.35 -11.44 -21.97
N ILE A 36 -11.02 -12.67 -22.34
CA ILE A 36 -11.98 -13.73 -22.66
C ILE A 36 -11.71 -14.94 -21.77
N ASP A 37 -12.74 -15.42 -21.09
CA ASP A 37 -12.69 -16.70 -20.39
C ASP A 37 -12.61 -17.83 -21.40
N LYS A 38 -11.54 -18.61 -21.36
CA LYS A 38 -11.27 -19.71 -22.30
C LYS A 38 -12.28 -20.85 -22.16
N GLU A 39 -12.91 -21.01 -21.00
CA GLU A 39 -13.84 -22.14 -20.76
C GLU A 39 -15.24 -21.82 -21.24
N THR A 40 -15.69 -20.59 -21.06
CA THR A 40 -17.04 -20.15 -21.44
C THR A 40 -17.08 -19.36 -22.75
N ASP A 41 -15.93 -18.97 -23.29
CA ASP A 41 -15.76 -18.04 -24.43
C ASP A 41 -16.47 -16.70 -24.23
N THR A 42 -16.59 -16.26 -22.98
CA THR A 42 -17.27 -15.01 -22.61
C THR A 42 -16.30 -13.87 -22.32
N ALA A 43 -16.71 -12.64 -22.64
CA ALA A 43 -15.95 -11.44 -22.34
C ALA A 43 -16.01 -11.10 -20.84
N VAL A 44 -14.86 -11.09 -20.19
CA VAL A 44 -14.71 -10.78 -18.76
C VAL A 44 -14.55 -9.28 -18.53
N GLY A 45 -13.79 -8.60 -19.39
CA GLY A 45 -13.49 -7.17 -19.27
C GLY A 45 -12.43 -6.70 -20.26
N LEU A 46 -11.87 -5.51 -20.00
CA LEU A 46 -10.80 -4.90 -20.80
C LEU A 46 -9.57 -4.68 -19.92
N LEU A 47 -8.38 -4.83 -20.51
CA LEU A 47 -7.11 -4.47 -19.89
C LEU A 47 -6.38 -3.42 -20.72
N ASP A 48 -5.77 -2.45 -20.04
CA ASP A 48 -5.01 -1.39 -20.68
C ASP A 48 -3.65 -1.89 -21.16
N GLU A 49 -3.17 -1.32 -22.26
CA GLU A 49 -1.86 -1.63 -22.84
C GLU A 49 -0.72 -1.51 -21.81
N ALA A 50 -0.82 -0.57 -20.86
CA ALA A 50 0.13 -0.42 -19.76
C ALA A 50 0.28 -1.72 -18.96
N PHE A 51 -0.85 -2.25 -18.50
CA PHE A 51 -0.94 -3.46 -17.71
C PHE A 51 -0.47 -4.67 -18.52
N VAL A 52 -0.94 -4.80 -19.76
CA VAL A 52 -0.58 -5.93 -20.64
C VAL A 52 0.90 -5.91 -20.98
N ALA A 53 1.50 -4.73 -21.18
CA ALA A 53 2.93 -4.62 -21.40
C ALA A 53 3.71 -5.12 -20.19
N GLU A 54 3.37 -4.68 -18.99
CA GLU A 54 4.12 -5.03 -17.78
C GLU A 54 3.88 -6.48 -17.32
N TYR A 55 2.62 -6.93 -17.34
CA TYR A 55 2.15 -8.16 -16.70
C TYR A 55 1.47 -9.16 -17.65
N GLY A 56 1.28 -8.83 -18.93
CA GLY A 56 0.63 -9.68 -19.93
C GLY A 56 1.51 -10.85 -20.39
N LYS A 57 1.80 -11.80 -19.50
CA LYS A 57 2.51 -13.05 -19.83
C LYS A 57 1.67 -14.26 -19.43
N PRO A 58 1.68 -15.35 -20.21
CA PRO A 58 1.09 -16.61 -19.77
C PRO A 58 1.60 -17.04 -18.40
N GLY A 59 0.68 -17.47 -17.54
CA GLY A 59 0.98 -17.85 -16.16
C GLY A 59 0.71 -16.75 -15.13
N ILE A 60 0.68 -15.47 -15.55
CA ILE A 60 0.40 -14.35 -14.64
C ILE A 60 -1.07 -14.38 -14.22
N LYS A 61 -1.30 -14.19 -12.92
CA LYS A 61 -2.63 -13.99 -12.35
C LYS A 61 -2.93 -12.50 -12.26
N PHE A 62 -4.19 -12.11 -12.42
CA PHE A 62 -4.63 -10.74 -12.27
C PHE A 62 -6.07 -10.67 -11.78
N ILE A 63 -6.44 -9.54 -11.17
CA ILE A 63 -7.79 -9.30 -10.69
C ILE A 63 -8.48 -8.35 -11.66
N ILE A 64 -9.65 -8.75 -12.15
CA ILE A 64 -10.57 -7.87 -12.88
C ILE A 64 -11.99 -8.12 -12.37
N ARG A 65 -12.73 -7.04 -12.12
CA ARG A 65 -14.08 -7.09 -11.50
C ARG A 65 -14.11 -7.89 -10.19
N GLY A 66 -13.04 -7.81 -9.40
CA GLY A 66 -12.92 -8.46 -8.08
C GLY A 66 -12.75 -9.98 -8.13
N SER A 67 -12.54 -10.58 -9.31
CA SER A 67 -12.28 -12.00 -9.45
C SER A 67 -10.85 -12.23 -9.98
N PRO A 68 -10.12 -13.23 -9.46
CA PRO A 68 -8.81 -13.60 -9.95
C PRO A 68 -8.88 -14.46 -11.22
N TRP A 69 -8.02 -14.14 -12.18
CA TRP A 69 -7.92 -14.80 -13.49
C TRP A 69 -6.46 -15.08 -13.81
N LYS A 70 -6.17 -16.20 -14.44
CA LYS A 70 -4.82 -16.55 -14.92
C LYS A 70 -4.75 -16.46 -16.43
N ILE A 71 -3.78 -15.70 -16.94
CA ILE A 71 -3.49 -15.60 -18.38
C ILE A 71 -3.00 -16.97 -18.86
N VAL A 72 -3.73 -17.54 -19.83
CA VAL A 72 -3.36 -18.81 -20.49
C VAL A 72 -2.60 -18.53 -21.78
N ASN A 73 -3.12 -17.59 -22.57
CA ASN A 73 -2.52 -17.17 -23.82
C ASN A 73 -2.95 -15.74 -24.15
N ILE A 74 -2.16 -15.08 -24.97
CA ILE A 74 -2.50 -13.79 -25.56
C ILE A 74 -2.45 -13.98 -27.07
N ASP A 75 -3.52 -13.62 -27.73
CA ASP A 75 -3.66 -13.72 -29.18
C ASP A 75 -4.25 -12.41 -29.69
N ALA A 76 -3.54 -11.72 -30.59
CA ALA A 76 -3.95 -10.42 -31.10
C ALA A 76 -4.27 -9.39 -29.99
N ASP A 77 -5.50 -8.88 -30.00
CA ASP A 77 -6.11 -7.97 -29.04
C ASP A 77 -6.90 -8.72 -27.94
N LYS A 78 -6.79 -10.05 -27.87
CA LYS A 78 -7.52 -10.90 -26.93
C LYS A 78 -6.59 -11.59 -25.94
N ILE A 79 -6.99 -11.57 -24.68
CA ILE A 79 -6.29 -12.25 -23.59
C ILE A 79 -7.18 -13.37 -23.10
N TYR A 80 -6.76 -14.61 -23.39
CA TYR A 80 -7.48 -15.79 -22.95
C TYR A 80 -7.07 -16.15 -21.53
N VAL A 81 -8.06 -16.25 -20.66
CA VAL A 81 -7.86 -16.48 -19.24
C VAL A 81 -8.63 -17.70 -18.74
N LYS A 82 -8.24 -18.18 -17.56
CA LYS A 82 -9.00 -19.16 -16.79
C LYS A 82 -9.24 -18.60 -15.39
N ALA A 83 -10.42 -18.85 -14.84
CA ALA A 83 -10.69 -18.57 -13.44
C ALA A 83 -9.74 -19.39 -12.56
N VAL A 84 -9.31 -18.82 -11.44
CA VAL A 84 -8.48 -19.51 -10.45
C VAL A 84 -9.05 -19.24 -9.07
N ASP A 85 -9.17 -20.26 -8.23
CA ASP A 85 -9.70 -20.05 -6.87
C ASP A 85 -8.66 -19.43 -5.95
N ASP A 86 -7.39 -19.71 -6.21
CA ASP A 86 -6.27 -19.14 -5.48
C ASP A 86 -5.84 -17.82 -6.15
N PRO A 87 -6.18 -16.67 -5.57
CA PRO A 87 -5.75 -15.41 -6.12
C PRO A 87 -4.25 -15.17 -5.94
N THR A 88 -3.52 -16.02 -5.19
CA THR A 88 -2.17 -15.70 -4.74
C THR A 88 -1.23 -15.26 -5.87
N GLY A 89 -0.67 -14.04 -5.78
CA GLY A 89 0.19 -13.41 -6.79
C GLY A 89 -0.55 -12.66 -7.90
N ALA A 90 -1.88 -12.50 -7.81
CA ALA A 90 -2.64 -11.75 -8.80
C ALA A 90 -2.35 -10.25 -8.74
N ILE A 91 -2.33 -9.56 -9.88
CA ILE A 91 -2.05 -8.12 -10.00
C ILE A 91 -3.35 -7.39 -10.40
N PRO A 92 -3.75 -6.27 -9.78
CA PRO A 92 -4.94 -5.55 -10.21
C PRO A 92 -4.79 -4.98 -11.61
N SER A 93 -5.87 -5.03 -12.39
CA SER A 93 -5.89 -4.49 -13.75
C SER A 93 -5.53 -3.01 -13.85
N TRP A 94 -5.74 -2.22 -12.79
CA TRP A 94 -5.47 -0.77 -12.74
C TRP A 94 -4.06 -0.41 -12.26
N VAL A 95 -3.20 -1.39 -11.95
CA VAL A 95 -1.79 -1.12 -11.58
C VAL A 95 -1.07 -0.51 -12.78
N GLY A 96 -0.82 0.80 -12.73
CA GLY A 96 -0.21 1.58 -13.80
C GLY A 96 -0.89 2.92 -14.08
N GLU A 97 -2.15 3.11 -13.64
CA GLU A 97 -2.91 4.35 -13.84
C GLU A 97 -2.88 5.30 -12.62
N GLU A 98 -2.41 4.83 -11.46
CA GLU A 98 -2.33 5.64 -10.25
C GLU A 98 -1.29 6.76 -10.39
N ILE A 99 -1.65 7.98 -9.95
CA ILE A 99 -0.69 9.10 -9.86
C ILE A 99 0.40 8.70 -8.86
N PRO A 100 1.68 8.67 -9.28
CA PRO A 100 2.76 8.23 -8.41
C PRO A 100 2.95 9.21 -7.26
N VAL A 101 3.25 8.68 -6.07
CA VAL A 101 3.62 9.49 -4.92
C VAL A 101 5.05 10.03 -5.14
N PRO A 102 5.26 11.36 -5.12
CA PRO A 102 6.57 11.96 -5.32
C PRO A 102 7.59 11.58 -4.23
N PHE A 103 8.87 11.67 -4.58
CA PHE A 103 9.98 11.39 -3.66
C PHE A 103 9.91 12.25 -2.40
N GLU A 104 9.66 13.55 -2.55
CA GLU A 104 9.63 14.53 -1.46
C GLU A 104 8.50 14.25 -0.47
N VAL A 105 7.34 13.83 -0.98
CA VAL A 105 6.19 13.46 -0.15
C VAL A 105 6.51 12.20 0.66
N ALA A 106 7.14 11.20 0.04
CA ALA A 106 7.53 9.99 0.75
C ALA A 106 8.60 10.27 1.81
N GLN A 107 9.59 11.12 1.50
CA GLN A 107 10.59 11.57 2.47
C GLN A 107 9.96 12.29 3.67
N GLU A 108 8.95 13.15 3.45
CA GLU A 108 8.25 13.82 4.56
C GLU A 108 7.54 12.81 5.48
N VAL A 109 6.94 11.74 4.93
CA VAL A 109 6.40 10.64 5.74
C VAL A 109 7.49 9.96 6.56
N GLY A 110 8.67 9.75 5.96
CA GLY A 110 9.85 9.24 6.67
C GLY A 110 10.33 10.16 7.80
N ALA A 111 10.28 11.48 7.60
CA ALA A 111 10.66 12.48 8.59
C ALA A 111 9.64 12.56 9.74
N ILE A 112 8.33 12.46 9.45
CA ILE A 112 7.29 12.36 10.49
C ILE A 112 7.54 11.12 11.36
N ARG A 113 7.86 9.98 10.73
CA ARG A 113 8.21 8.76 11.48
C ARG A 113 9.44 8.93 12.37
N ALA A 114 10.47 9.64 11.89
CA ALA A 114 11.64 9.96 12.69
C ALA A 114 11.28 10.83 13.90
N LEU A 115 10.45 11.85 13.71
CA LEU A 115 9.97 12.72 14.79
C LEU A 115 9.21 11.90 15.85
N VAL A 116 8.30 11.02 15.42
CA VAL A 116 7.55 10.15 16.33
C VAL A 116 8.49 9.24 17.13
N GLU A 117 9.48 8.61 16.49
CA GLU A 117 10.49 7.78 17.16
C GLU A 117 11.26 8.59 18.21
N GLU A 118 11.77 9.77 17.84
CA GLU A 118 12.54 10.65 18.71
C GLU A 118 11.74 11.12 19.94
N ARG A 119 10.51 11.61 19.72
CA ARG A 119 9.67 12.16 20.79
C ARG A 119 9.19 11.09 21.75
N LEU A 120 8.84 9.90 21.26
CA LEU A 120 8.48 8.77 22.13
C LEU A 120 9.68 8.31 22.98
N MET A 121 10.88 8.26 22.39
CA MET A 121 12.09 7.93 23.16
C MET A 121 12.44 9.00 24.20
N ALA A 122 12.07 10.25 23.96
CA ALA A 122 12.17 11.35 24.92
C ALA A 122 11.07 11.33 26.00
N GLY A 123 10.11 10.40 25.93
CA GLY A 123 9.06 10.19 26.94
C GLY A 123 7.77 10.97 26.72
N LEU A 124 7.59 11.62 25.56
CA LEU A 124 6.32 12.27 25.22
C LEU A 124 5.23 11.23 24.96
N SER A 125 3.98 11.58 25.27
CA SER A 125 2.82 10.76 24.94
C SER A 125 2.47 10.88 23.44
N PRO A 126 1.83 9.85 22.84
CA PRO A 126 1.34 9.94 21.46
C PRO A 126 0.42 11.14 21.21
N GLU A 127 -0.38 11.54 22.19
CA GLU A 127 -1.30 12.67 22.12
C GLU A 127 -0.54 14.00 22.05
N GLU A 128 0.54 14.16 22.83
CA GLU A 128 1.42 15.32 22.76
C GLU A 128 2.10 15.44 21.39
N ILE A 129 2.54 14.30 20.84
CA ILE A 129 3.15 14.24 19.50
C ILE A 129 2.12 14.59 18.42
N ALA A 130 0.89 14.09 18.55
CA ALA A 130 -0.19 14.39 17.62
C ALA A 130 -0.57 15.87 17.63
N ARG A 131 -0.56 16.52 18.80
CA ARG A 131 -0.75 17.97 18.95
C ARG A 131 0.36 18.77 18.27
N GLU A 132 1.62 18.38 18.47
CA GLU A 132 2.75 19.04 17.80
C GLU A 132 2.62 18.96 16.26
N LEU A 133 2.29 17.79 15.75
CA LEU A 133 2.10 17.54 14.33
C LEU A 133 0.86 18.27 13.76
N SER A 134 -0.24 18.36 14.51
CA SER A 134 -1.44 19.13 14.15
C SER A 134 -1.15 20.64 14.01
N GLY A 135 -0.18 21.16 14.76
CA GLY A 135 0.31 22.52 14.58
C GLY A 135 1.10 22.74 13.27
N LYS A 136 1.68 21.67 12.70
CA LYS A 136 2.51 21.72 11.48
C LYS A 136 1.72 21.38 10.21
N TYR A 137 0.76 20.46 10.30
CA TYR A 137 -0.03 19.98 9.16
C TYR A 137 -1.51 20.30 9.35
N PRO A 138 -2.26 20.59 8.27
CA PRO A 138 -3.68 20.96 8.35
C PRO A 138 -4.58 19.74 8.63
N ALA A 139 -4.45 19.15 9.81
CA ALA A 139 -5.26 18.04 10.31
C ALA A 139 -5.43 18.15 11.83
N ASP A 140 -6.56 17.67 12.35
CA ASP A 140 -6.85 17.67 13.78
C ASP A 140 -6.05 16.61 14.55
N GLU A 141 -5.93 16.78 15.88
CA GLU A 141 -5.14 15.89 16.76
C GLU A 141 -5.58 14.42 16.65
N LYS A 142 -6.89 14.15 16.55
CA LYS A 142 -7.42 12.79 16.47
C LYS A 142 -7.01 12.12 15.16
N THR A 143 -7.15 12.82 14.04
CA THR A 143 -6.71 12.31 12.72
C THR A 143 -5.21 12.02 12.68
N ILE A 144 -4.40 12.90 13.27
CA ILE A 144 -2.94 12.69 13.33
C ILE A 144 -2.60 11.51 14.23
N LEU A 145 -3.24 11.40 15.41
CA LEU A 145 -3.03 10.30 16.35
C LEU A 145 -3.28 8.94 15.68
N ASP A 146 -4.38 8.82 14.96
CA ASP A 146 -4.71 7.65 14.15
C ASP A 146 -3.64 7.38 13.07
N ALA A 147 -3.16 8.43 12.39
CA ALA A 147 -2.18 8.32 11.33
C ALA A 147 -0.79 7.85 11.81
N ILE A 148 -0.40 8.20 13.04
CA ILE A 148 0.89 7.81 13.62
C ILE A 148 0.83 6.52 14.45
N ALA A 149 -0.36 5.98 14.73
CA ALA A 149 -0.58 4.85 15.63
C ALA A 149 0.33 3.65 15.34
N GLU A 150 0.49 3.27 14.07
CA GLU A 150 1.35 2.16 13.64
C GLU A 150 2.83 2.44 13.91
N THR A 151 3.26 3.71 13.78
CA THR A 151 4.63 4.11 14.12
C THR A 151 4.85 4.08 15.63
N VAL A 152 3.87 4.54 16.40
CA VAL A 152 3.90 4.47 17.87
C VAL A 152 4.00 3.02 18.35
N GLU A 153 3.21 2.12 17.78
CA GLU A 153 3.28 0.68 18.09
C GLU A 153 4.65 0.11 17.73
N HIS A 154 5.19 0.46 16.55
CA HIS A 154 6.50 0.01 16.08
C HIS A 154 7.62 0.40 17.05
N VAL A 155 7.62 1.65 17.52
CA VAL A 155 8.60 2.16 18.51
C VAL A 155 8.43 1.45 19.86
N ARG A 156 7.19 1.29 20.34
CA ARG A 156 6.89 0.62 21.61
C ARG A 156 7.33 -0.85 21.64
N ARG A 157 7.28 -1.53 20.48
CA ARG A 157 7.81 -2.90 20.32
C ARG A 157 9.35 -2.96 20.23
N GLY A 158 10.03 -1.82 20.25
CA GLY A 158 11.48 -1.73 20.22
C GLY A 158 12.11 -1.95 18.84
N TYR A 159 11.30 -1.93 17.77
CA TYR A 159 11.80 -2.08 16.42
C TYR A 159 12.35 -0.74 15.89
N PRO A 160 13.47 -0.75 15.15
CA PRO A 160 13.96 0.46 14.50
C PRO A 160 12.95 0.94 13.46
N VAL A 161 12.58 2.21 13.51
CA VAL A 161 11.60 2.78 12.58
C VAL A 161 12.24 3.09 11.22
N PRO A 162 11.60 2.75 10.08
CA PRO A 162 12.02 3.23 8.77
C PRO A 162 11.69 4.71 8.58
N THR A 163 12.73 5.53 8.40
CA THR A 163 12.64 6.99 8.29
C THR A 163 13.09 7.47 6.91
N ASP A 164 13.24 8.78 6.73
CA ASP A 164 13.91 9.40 5.58
C ASP A 164 15.42 9.06 5.54
N ARG A 165 16.00 8.72 6.71
CA ARG A 165 17.44 8.42 6.88
C ARG A 165 17.74 6.97 7.28
N ARG A 166 16.73 6.11 7.33
CA ARG A 166 16.89 4.71 7.71
C ARG A 166 16.01 3.83 6.83
N VAL A 167 16.65 2.99 6.02
CA VAL A 167 16.00 1.85 5.34
C VAL A 167 16.05 0.67 6.29
N THR A 168 14.92 0.00 6.49
CA THR A 168 14.86 -1.23 7.29
C THR A 168 14.54 -2.42 6.40
N ILE A 169 15.19 -3.55 6.65
CA ILE A 169 14.97 -4.81 5.94
C ILE A 169 14.47 -5.83 6.96
N GLU A 170 13.30 -6.40 6.73
CA GLU A 170 12.72 -7.44 7.58
C GLU A 170 12.37 -8.69 6.76
N GLU A 171 12.50 -9.86 7.38
CA GLU A 171 12.10 -11.13 6.80
C GLU A 171 10.73 -11.51 7.33
N TRP A 172 9.85 -11.95 6.44
CA TRP A 172 8.56 -12.49 6.82
C TRP A 172 8.16 -13.61 5.87
N GLU A 173 8.15 -14.84 6.37
CA GLU A 173 7.88 -16.05 5.61
C GLU A 173 8.75 -16.14 4.34
N ASP A 174 8.14 -16.15 3.15
CA ASP A 174 8.84 -16.25 1.86
C ASP A 174 9.17 -14.86 1.26
N PHE A 175 9.08 -13.81 2.07
CA PHE A 175 9.29 -12.42 1.67
C PHE A 175 10.44 -11.77 2.42
N VAL A 176 11.18 -10.96 1.67
CA VAL A 176 12.04 -9.90 2.24
C VAL A 176 11.37 -8.57 1.94
N ILE A 177 11.06 -7.83 3.00
CA ILE A 177 10.36 -6.54 2.92
C ILE A 177 11.37 -5.45 3.22
N LEU A 178 11.54 -4.55 2.25
CA LEU A 178 12.36 -3.36 2.39
C LEU A 178 11.42 -2.19 2.65
N GLN A 179 11.62 -1.49 3.75
CA GLN A 179 10.92 -0.25 4.05
C GLN A 179 11.81 0.90 3.63
N CYS A 180 11.43 1.59 2.56
CA CYS A 180 12.18 2.67 1.97
C CYS A 180 11.24 3.78 1.46
N ASN A 181 11.29 4.94 2.12
CA ASN A 181 10.38 6.06 1.87
C ASN A 181 10.85 6.93 0.68
N PHE A 182 11.05 6.33 -0.51
CA PHE A 182 11.59 7.04 -1.68
C PHE A 182 10.54 7.38 -2.76
N GLY A 183 9.27 7.12 -2.51
CA GLY A 183 8.19 7.38 -3.45
C GLY A 183 8.08 6.32 -4.54
N SER A 184 7.03 6.40 -5.35
CA SER A 184 6.63 5.31 -6.26
C SER A 184 7.69 5.01 -7.32
N LEU A 185 8.20 6.05 -8.01
CA LEU A 185 9.08 5.87 -9.17
C LEU A 185 10.51 5.49 -8.78
N THR A 186 11.01 6.03 -7.67
CA THR A 186 12.34 5.69 -7.13
C THR A 186 12.34 4.26 -6.58
N ASN A 187 11.31 3.88 -5.81
CA ASN A 187 11.17 2.50 -5.33
C ASN A 187 10.99 1.52 -6.49
N ARG A 188 10.25 1.90 -7.56
CA ARG A 188 10.16 1.08 -8.77
C ARG A 188 11.52 0.88 -9.43
N ALA A 189 12.34 1.94 -9.57
CA ALA A 189 13.68 1.83 -10.14
C ALA A 189 14.59 0.91 -9.30
N LEU A 190 14.57 1.07 -7.98
CA LEU A 190 15.30 0.21 -7.06
C LEU A 190 14.82 -1.24 -7.12
N ALA A 191 13.51 -1.46 -7.16
CA ALA A 191 12.89 -2.78 -7.30
C ALA A 191 13.33 -3.50 -8.59
N GLN A 192 13.43 -2.78 -9.72
CA GLN A 192 13.92 -3.35 -10.98
C GLN A 192 15.39 -3.79 -10.88
N ILE A 193 16.25 -2.98 -10.24
CA ILE A 193 17.65 -3.35 -10.01
C ILE A 193 17.74 -4.57 -9.10
N LEU A 194 17.04 -4.56 -7.96
CA LEU A 194 17.06 -5.67 -7.02
C LEU A 194 16.54 -6.96 -7.66
N GLY A 195 15.41 -6.89 -8.37
CA GLY A 195 14.87 -8.03 -9.10
C GLY A 195 15.84 -8.56 -10.16
N HIS A 196 16.52 -7.67 -10.88
CA HIS A 196 17.52 -8.06 -11.88
C HIS A 196 18.72 -8.77 -11.26
N ILE A 197 19.33 -8.17 -10.22
CA ILE A 197 20.50 -8.73 -9.53
C ILE A 197 20.16 -10.09 -8.93
N ILE A 198 19.05 -10.18 -8.18
CA ILE A 198 18.69 -11.42 -7.50
C ILE A 198 18.34 -12.51 -8.53
N SER A 199 17.66 -12.16 -9.63
CA SER A 199 17.38 -13.14 -10.68
C SER A 199 18.64 -13.65 -11.37
N GLU A 200 19.66 -12.80 -11.59
CA GLU A 200 20.94 -13.24 -12.14
C GLU A 200 21.75 -14.08 -11.15
N MET A 201 21.71 -13.74 -9.86
CA MET A 201 22.39 -14.49 -8.81
C MET A 201 21.78 -15.88 -8.58
N THR A 202 20.44 -15.98 -8.60
CA THR A 202 19.73 -17.21 -8.25
C THR A 202 19.39 -18.08 -9.46
N GLY A 203 19.35 -17.50 -10.66
CA GLY A 203 18.87 -18.17 -11.88
C GLY A 203 17.35 -18.31 -11.96
N TYR A 204 16.62 -17.84 -10.95
CA TYR A 204 15.15 -17.88 -10.90
C TYR A 204 14.55 -16.51 -11.20
N SER A 205 13.33 -16.50 -11.74
CA SER A 205 12.56 -15.26 -11.89
C SER A 205 11.99 -14.85 -10.54
N ILE A 206 12.48 -13.74 -9.99
CA ILE A 206 12.00 -13.20 -8.72
C ILE A 206 10.83 -12.25 -8.95
N ILE A 207 9.79 -12.38 -8.13
CA ILE A 207 8.68 -11.43 -8.13
C ILE A 207 9.04 -10.31 -7.17
N VAL A 208 9.11 -9.08 -7.71
CA VAL A 208 9.32 -7.87 -6.92
C VAL A 208 8.14 -6.95 -7.11
N GLN A 209 7.53 -6.55 -6.01
CA GLN A 209 6.47 -5.54 -5.95
C GLN A 209 6.94 -4.34 -5.16
N HIS A 210 6.33 -3.19 -5.38
CA HIS A 210 6.65 -1.98 -4.62
C HIS A 210 5.40 -1.15 -4.35
N ASP A 211 5.48 -0.35 -3.31
CA ASP A 211 4.62 0.78 -3.04
C ASP A 211 5.51 2.03 -2.83
N PRO A 212 4.94 3.23 -2.62
CA PRO A 212 5.72 4.45 -2.38
C PRO A 212 6.71 4.42 -1.21
N TYR A 213 6.55 3.47 -0.30
CA TYR A 213 7.25 3.37 0.98
C TYR A 213 7.96 2.02 1.15
N ARG A 214 7.74 1.05 0.26
CA ARG A 214 8.17 -0.35 0.44
C ARG A 214 8.51 -1.06 -0.86
N ILE A 215 9.37 -2.06 -0.76
CA ILE A 215 9.62 -3.06 -1.80
C ILE A 215 9.45 -4.44 -1.18
N PHE A 216 8.63 -5.28 -1.82
CA PHE A 216 8.38 -6.66 -1.44
C PHE A 216 9.08 -7.58 -2.42
N ILE A 217 9.97 -8.43 -1.93
CA ILE A 217 10.71 -9.39 -2.74
C ILE A 217 10.25 -10.79 -2.32
N GLN A 218 9.63 -11.53 -3.22
CA GLN A 218 9.26 -12.92 -2.98
C GLN A 218 10.47 -13.81 -3.26
N THR A 219 11.10 -14.31 -2.20
CA THR A 219 12.39 -14.99 -2.29
C THR A 219 12.26 -16.50 -2.42
N MET A 220 11.06 -17.07 -2.18
CA MET A 220 10.82 -18.53 -2.17
C MET A 220 11.83 -19.30 -1.28
N GLY A 221 12.39 -18.63 -0.26
CA GLY A 221 13.40 -19.18 0.64
C GLY A 221 14.86 -19.09 0.16
N GLU A 222 15.13 -18.61 -1.06
CA GLU A 222 16.48 -18.55 -1.63
C GLU A 222 17.27 -17.30 -1.19
N VAL A 223 16.58 -16.22 -0.86
CA VAL A 223 17.17 -14.92 -0.50
C VAL A 223 16.63 -14.47 0.85
N ASN A 224 17.52 -13.95 1.68
CA ASN A 224 17.24 -13.46 3.02
C ASN A 224 17.62 -11.96 3.14
N ALA A 225 17.30 -11.32 4.28
CA ALA A 225 17.56 -9.91 4.51
C ALA A 225 19.06 -9.58 4.44
N LYS A 226 19.93 -10.51 4.86
CA LYS A 226 21.38 -10.34 4.78
C LYS A 226 21.87 -10.25 3.34
N THR A 227 21.37 -11.09 2.45
CA THR A 227 21.69 -11.03 1.02
C THR A 227 21.27 -9.68 0.42
N VAL A 228 20.07 -9.20 0.75
CA VAL A 228 19.60 -7.88 0.28
C VAL A 228 20.47 -6.75 0.85
N ALA A 229 20.83 -6.80 2.13
CA ALA A 229 21.72 -5.82 2.75
C ALA A 229 23.12 -5.78 2.10
N ASN A 230 23.64 -6.93 1.68
CA ASN A 230 24.89 -7.02 0.92
C ASN A 230 24.73 -6.36 -0.45
N ILE A 231 23.62 -6.59 -1.16
CA ILE A 231 23.34 -5.93 -2.45
C ILE A 231 23.36 -4.39 -2.30
N PHE A 232 22.79 -3.83 -1.23
CA PHE A 232 22.90 -2.38 -0.98
C PHE A 232 24.34 -1.92 -0.74
N SER A 233 25.12 -2.75 -0.03
CA SER A 233 26.52 -2.46 0.26
C SER A 233 27.36 -2.42 -1.01
N ASP A 234 27.03 -3.26 -1.98
CA ASP A 234 27.68 -3.26 -3.30
C ASP A 234 27.17 -2.11 -4.17
N LEU A 235 25.85 -1.90 -4.22
CA LEU A 235 25.22 -0.87 -5.06
C LEU A 235 25.69 0.56 -4.75
N LYS A 236 25.89 0.89 -3.47
CA LYS A 236 26.32 2.24 -3.07
C LYS A 236 27.75 2.58 -3.52
N GLU A 237 28.57 1.56 -3.79
CA GLU A 237 29.98 1.74 -4.23
C GLU A 237 30.10 1.86 -5.76
N LEU A 238 29.04 1.54 -6.50
CA LEU A 238 29.04 1.67 -7.95
C LEU A 238 29.02 3.14 -8.40
N SER A 239 29.61 3.40 -9.55
CA SER A 239 29.50 4.70 -10.22
C SER A 239 28.08 4.93 -10.77
N GLU A 240 27.72 6.19 -11.00
CA GLU A 240 26.43 6.54 -11.60
C GLU A 240 26.22 5.89 -12.98
N GLU A 241 27.30 5.75 -13.74
CA GLU A 241 27.29 5.09 -15.05
C GLU A 241 27.03 3.59 -14.92
N GLN A 242 27.65 2.92 -13.95
CA GLN A 242 27.41 1.50 -13.69
C GLN A 242 25.97 1.24 -13.23
N ILE A 243 25.42 2.10 -12.36
CA ILE A 243 24.02 2.00 -11.91
C ILE A 243 23.07 2.21 -13.09
N ARG A 244 23.35 3.20 -13.95
CA ARG A 244 22.54 3.47 -15.15
C ARG A 244 22.58 2.29 -16.13
N ASP A 245 23.74 1.71 -16.39
CA ASP A 245 23.89 0.54 -17.27
C ASP A 245 23.12 -0.67 -16.72
N MET A 246 23.23 -0.92 -15.41
CA MET A 246 22.51 -1.99 -14.73
C MET A 246 20.98 -1.79 -14.81
N LEU A 247 20.49 -0.58 -14.53
CA LEU A 247 19.07 -0.28 -14.66
C LEU A 247 18.59 -0.39 -16.12
N THR A 248 19.42 0.02 -17.09
CA THR A 248 19.13 -0.15 -18.52
C THR A 248 18.95 -1.63 -18.87
N LYS A 249 19.86 -2.50 -18.42
CA LYS A 249 19.76 -3.96 -18.63
C LYS A 249 18.54 -4.58 -17.95
N ALA A 250 18.19 -4.10 -16.75
CA ALA A 250 16.98 -4.55 -16.05
C ALA A 250 15.72 -4.18 -16.85
N VAL A 251 15.62 -2.93 -17.28
CA VAL A 251 14.37 -2.36 -17.81
C VAL A 251 14.13 -2.73 -19.27
N THR A 252 15.16 -2.88 -20.09
CA THR A 252 15.03 -3.27 -21.52
C THR A 252 14.34 -4.63 -21.72
N LYS A 253 14.37 -5.50 -20.71
CA LYS A 253 13.69 -6.81 -20.70
C LYS A 253 12.21 -6.70 -20.33
N THR A 254 11.80 -5.61 -19.67
CA THR A 254 10.42 -5.35 -19.23
C THR A 254 9.53 -4.93 -20.39
N GLY A 255 8.21 -5.07 -20.28
CA GLY A 255 7.33 -4.56 -21.32
C GLY A 255 7.07 -3.06 -21.26
N ILE A 256 7.31 -2.39 -20.12
CA ILE A 256 7.26 -0.92 -20.02
C ILE A 256 8.18 -0.29 -21.08
N PHE A 257 9.43 -0.77 -21.16
CA PHE A 257 10.37 -0.29 -22.17
C PHE A 257 9.87 -0.54 -23.59
N LYS A 258 9.35 -1.75 -23.87
CA LYS A 258 8.84 -2.13 -25.19
C LYS A 258 7.69 -1.22 -25.63
N ARG A 259 6.77 -0.92 -24.70
CA ARG A 259 5.66 0.02 -24.92
C ARG A 259 6.18 1.41 -25.25
N ARG A 260 7.10 1.96 -24.44
CA ARG A 260 7.71 3.28 -24.69
C ARG A 260 8.44 3.33 -26.03
N LEU A 261 9.19 2.30 -26.38
CA LEU A 261 9.87 2.20 -27.66
C LEU A 261 8.90 2.26 -28.84
N ILE A 262 7.77 1.53 -28.77
CA ILE A 262 6.73 1.58 -29.80
C ILE A 262 6.13 3.00 -29.90
N HIS A 263 5.83 3.64 -28.77
CA HIS A 263 5.26 5.00 -28.76
C HIS A 263 6.21 6.03 -29.34
N VAL A 264 7.49 5.95 -28.99
CA VAL A 264 8.54 6.80 -29.55
C VAL A 264 8.67 6.52 -31.05
N ALA A 265 8.78 5.27 -31.47
CA ALA A 265 8.92 4.90 -32.87
C ALA A 265 7.73 5.39 -33.73
N ARG A 266 6.50 5.36 -33.19
CA ARG A 266 5.31 5.94 -33.82
C ARG A 266 5.42 7.47 -33.94
N ARG A 267 5.83 8.18 -32.88
CA ARG A 267 6.04 9.64 -32.92
C ARG A 267 7.13 10.07 -33.90
N PHE A 268 8.14 9.23 -34.10
CA PHE A 268 9.19 9.42 -35.10
C PHE A 268 8.74 9.00 -36.52
N GLY A 269 7.53 8.45 -36.68
CA GLY A 269 7.02 7.93 -37.95
C GLY A 269 7.73 6.68 -38.47
N ALA A 270 8.56 6.05 -37.64
CA ALA A 270 9.24 4.80 -37.98
C ALA A 270 8.29 3.60 -38.01
N ILE A 271 7.15 3.72 -37.31
CA ILE A 271 6.07 2.73 -37.31
C ILE A 271 4.75 3.45 -37.59
N GLN A 272 3.97 2.94 -38.54
CA GLN A 272 2.63 3.46 -38.80
C GLN A 272 1.66 3.07 -37.66
N LYS A 273 0.67 3.93 -37.37
CA LYS A 273 -0.29 3.72 -36.28
C LYS A 273 -1.01 2.36 -36.30
N TRP A 274 -1.35 1.88 -37.49
CA TRP A 274 -2.21 0.71 -37.73
C TRP A 274 -1.44 -0.61 -37.90
N VAL A 275 -0.12 -0.62 -37.68
CA VAL A 275 0.64 -1.87 -37.76
C VAL A 275 0.36 -2.71 -36.53
N ASP A 276 -0.35 -3.82 -36.72
CA ASP A 276 -0.44 -4.88 -35.72
C ASP A 276 0.87 -5.67 -35.69
N PHE A 277 1.48 -5.74 -34.51
CA PHE A 277 2.76 -6.39 -34.27
C PHE A 277 2.69 -7.93 -34.26
N GLU A 278 1.62 -8.52 -34.80
CA GLU A 278 1.46 -9.98 -34.93
C GLU A 278 2.49 -10.61 -35.86
N SER A 279 2.93 -9.86 -36.89
CA SER A 279 3.80 -10.37 -37.97
C SER A 279 5.30 -10.12 -37.75
N VAL A 280 5.66 -9.23 -36.82
CA VAL A 280 7.04 -8.86 -36.52
C VAL A 280 7.36 -9.31 -35.11
N SER A 281 8.37 -10.16 -34.94
CA SER A 281 8.87 -10.45 -33.59
C SER A 281 9.25 -9.14 -32.93
N LEU A 282 8.49 -8.73 -31.90
CA LEU A 282 8.74 -7.52 -31.12
C LEU A 282 10.20 -7.45 -30.64
N ARG A 283 10.81 -8.61 -30.41
CA ARG A 283 12.24 -8.76 -30.10
C ARG A 283 13.16 -8.30 -31.23
N ASN A 284 12.86 -8.65 -32.47
CA ASN A 284 13.63 -8.21 -33.64
C ASN A 284 13.42 -6.72 -33.92
N LEU A 285 12.22 -6.21 -33.67
CA LEU A 285 11.93 -4.78 -33.79
C LEU A 285 12.74 -3.96 -32.78
N ILE A 286 12.75 -4.37 -31.51
CA ILE A 286 13.58 -3.74 -30.47
C ILE A 286 15.05 -3.74 -30.90
N LYS A 287 15.54 -4.90 -31.35
CA LYS A 287 16.92 -5.05 -31.82
C LYS A 287 17.23 -4.15 -33.03
N SER A 288 16.27 -3.91 -33.92
CA SER A 288 16.46 -3.03 -35.08
C SER A 288 16.56 -1.55 -34.69
N PHE A 289 16.05 -1.16 -33.52
CA PHE A 289 16.17 0.19 -32.99
C PHE A 289 17.34 0.36 -32.01
N GLU A 290 18.05 -0.71 -31.62
CA GLU A 290 19.27 -0.57 -30.82
C GLU A 290 20.24 0.42 -31.48
N ASP A 291 20.90 1.25 -30.67
CA ASP A 291 21.80 2.34 -31.11
C ASP A 291 21.15 3.43 -31.99
N THR A 292 19.82 3.53 -32.00
CA THR A 292 19.09 4.63 -32.66
C THR A 292 18.58 5.68 -31.68
N ILE A 293 18.33 6.90 -32.18
CA ILE A 293 17.72 7.99 -31.41
C ILE A 293 16.36 7.58 -30.81
N ILE A 294 15.62 6.72 -31.50
CA ILE A 294 14.32 6.19 -31.02
C ILE A 294 14.52 5.40 -29.72
N TYR A 295 15.58 4.59 -29.66
CA TYR A 295 15.90 3.79 -28.48
C TYR A 295 16.43 4.65 -27.34
N GLU A 296 17.30 5.61 -27.64
CA GLU A 296 17.78 6.58 -26.65
C GLU A 296 16.63 7.39 -26.02
N GLU A 297 15.71 7.90 -26.84
CA GLU A 297 14.55 8.65 -26.36
C GLU A 297 13.57 7.75 -25.59
N ALA A 298 13.39 6.49 -25.99
CA ALA A 298 12.59 5.54 -25.23
C ALA A 298 13.18 5.26 -23.84
N LEU A 299 14.49 5.05 -23.73
CA LEU A 299 15.17 4.91 -22.45
C LEU A 299 15.03 6.18 -21.60
N LYS A 300 15.18 7.36 -22.21
CA LYS A 300 15.02 8.64 -21.53
C LYS A 300 13.61 8.83 -20.98
N GLU A 301 12.58 8.49 -21.74
CA GLU A 301 11.19 8.53 -21.25
C GLU A 301 10.97 7.56 -20.10
N VAL A 302 11.49 6.34 -20.20
CA VAL A 302 11.40 5.35 -19.11
C VAL A 302 12.06 5.88 -17.84
N PHE A 303 13.27 6.44 -17.91
CA PHE A 303 14.00 6.94 -16.74
C PHE A 303 13.46 8.24 -16.14
N THR A 304 12.50 8.89 -16.79
CA THR A 304 11.92 10.16 -16.32
C THR A 304 10.43 10.09 -16.03
N LYS A 305 9.67 9.25 -16.75
CA LYS A 305 8.22 9.14 -16.62
C LYS A 305 7.79 7.88 -15.87
N ASP A 306 8.48 6.76 -16.08
CA ASP A 306 8.11 5.47 -15.51
C ASP A 306 8.96 5.09 -14.30
N LEU A 307 10.16 5.66 -14.20
CA LEU A 307 11.17 5.47 -13.17
C LEU A 307 11.78 6.83 -12.80
N ASP A 308 12.46 6.88 -11.66
CA ASP A 308 13.22 8.06 -11.22
C ASP A 308 14.69 7.70 -10.97
N LEU A 309 15.48 7.69 -12.05
CA LEU A 309 16.91 7.40 -11.96
C LEU A 309 17.64 8.49 -11.16
N LYS A 310 17.22 9.76 -11.27
CA LYS A 310 17.90 10.88 -10.63
C LYS A 310 17.84 10.75 -9.11
N ASN A 311 16.65 10.51 -8.55
CA ASN A 311 16.50 10.33 -7.11
C ASN A 311 17.10 9.01 -6.62
N LEU A 312 17.09 7.95 -7.44
CA LEU A 312 17.78 6.70 -7.10
C LEU A 312 19.30 6.92 -6.92
N LEU A 313 19.94 7.62 -7.85
CA LEU A 313 21.36 7.98 -7.75
C LEU A 313 21.63 8.86 -6.51
N ASN A 314 20.74 9.81 -6.23
CA ASN A 314 20.85 10.63 -5.03
C ASN A 314 20.79 9.78 -3.74
N VAL A 315 19.81 8.89 -3.62
CA VAL A 315 19.64 7.98 -2.47
C VAL A 315 20.87 7.09 -2.27
N LEU A 316 21.38 6.47 -3.34
CA LEU A 316 22.58 5.64 -3.27
C LEU A 316 23.82 6.48 -2.88
N GLY A 317 23.91 7.72 -3.38
CA GLY A 317 24.92 8.69 -2.96
C GLY A 317 24.82 9.07 -1.47
N MET A 318 23.61 9.27 -0.96
CA MET A 318 23.35 9.52 0.47
C MET A 318 23.74 8.30 1.33
N MET A 319 23.45 7.08 0.87
CA MET A 319 23.89 5.85 1.52
C MET A 319 25.42 5.73 1.54
N ARG A 320 26.11 6.05 0.44
CA ARG A 320 27.57 6.07 0.35
C ARG A 320 28.19 7.07 1.34
N ARG A 321 27.58 8.25 1.53
CA ARG A 321 28.00 9.25 2.51
C ARG A 321 27.61 8.91 3.96
N GLY A 322 26.86 7.83 4.19
CA GLY A 322 26.36 7.44 5.50
C GLY A 322 25.19 8.28 6.03
N GLU A 323 24.55 9.08 5.17
CA GLU A 323 23.39 9.90 5.52
C GLU A 323 22.12 9.05 5.69
N ILE A 324 22.00 7.98 4.87
CA ILE A 324 20.97 6.95 4.96
C ILE A 324 21.64 5.64 5.43
N LYS A 325 21.09 5.03 6.48
CA LYS A 325 21.55 3.73 7.00
C LYS A 325 20.62 2.61 6.54
N VAL A 326 21.19 1.43 6.28
CA VAL A 326 20.43 0.20 6.03
C VAL A 326 20.54 -0.67 7.29
N VAL A 327 19.40 -1.06 7.86
CA VAL A 327 19.33 -1.79 9.12
C VAL A 327 18.45 -3.02 8.95
N MET A 328 18.90 -4.18 9.45
CA MET A 328 18.06 -5.37 9.50
C MET A 328 17.20 -5.35 10.76
N VAL A 329 15.96 -5.80 10.64
CA VAL A 329 15.03 -5.92 11.78
C VAL A 329 14.86 -7.39 12.12
N GLU A 330 15.19 -7.75 13.35
CA GLU A 330 14.93 -9.07 13.88
C GLU A 330 13.51 -9.10 14.44
N THR A 331 12.60 -9.80 13.75
CA THR A 331 11.17 -9.84 14.09
C THR A 331 10.74 -11.16 14.75
N GLY A 332 11.63 -12.16 14.82
CA GLY A 332 11.29 -13.50 15.31
C GLY A 332 10.25 -14.23 14.46
N GLY A 333 10.04 -13.81 13.20
CA GLY A 333 9.02 -14.36 12.29
C GLY A 333 7.67 -13.63 12.34
N GLU A 334 7.52 -12.61 13.19
CA GLU A 334 6.36 -11.71 13.15
C GLU A 334 6.53 -10.60 12.11
N VAL A 335 5.42 -9.97 11.73
CA VAL A 335 5.43 -8.77 10.88
C VAL A 335 5.51 -7.55 11.77
N THR A 336 6.37 -6.58 11.46
CA THR A 336 6.35 -5.30 12.18
C THR A 336 5.07 -4.50 11.90
N PRO A 337 4.61 -3.63 12.83
CA PRO A 337 3.41 -2.82 12.62
C PRO A 337 3.42 -2.03 11.30
N ILE A 338 4.57 -1.45 10.94
CA ILE A 338 4.69 -0.70 9.68
C ILE A 338 4.64 -1.61 8.44
N ALA A 339 5.22 -2.82 8.46
CA ALA A 339 5.07 -3.78 7.36
C ALA A 339 3.64 -4.31 7.24
N ARG A 340 2.95 -4.52 8.36
CA ARG A 340 1.56 -5.01 8.38
C ARG A 340 0.64 -4.15 7.50
N VAL A 341 0.72 -2.83 7.63
CA VAL A 341 -0.02 -1.89 6.76
C VAL A 341 0.32 -2.07 5.27
N GLY A 342 1.61 -2.26 4.97
CA GLY A 342 2.07 -2.49 3.61
C GLY A 342 1.55 -3.80 3.04
N ILE A 343 1.64 -4.87 3.82
CA ILE A 343 1.13 -6.19 3.49
C ILE A 343 -0.38 -6.15 3.24
N GLU A 344 -1.16 -5.49 4.10
CA GLU A 344 -2.61 -5.35 3.90
C GLU A 344 -2.93 -4.64 2.58
N ARG A 345 -2.25 -3.51 2.30
CA ARG A 345 -2.48 -2.74 1.07
C ARG A 345 -2.02 -3.48 -0.17
N VAL A 346 -0.83 -4.08 -0.13
CA VAL A 346 -0.29 -4.86 -1.24
C VAL A 346 -1.17 -6.06 -1.44
N SER A 347 -1.62 -6.77 -0.41
CA SER A 347 -2.57 -7.89 -0.52
C SER A 347 -3.92 -7.48 -1.09
N MET A 348 -4.45 -6.30 -0.74
CA MET A 348 -5.69 -5.77 -1.31
C MET A 348 -5.56 -5.35 -2.77
N LYS A 349 -4.34 -5.02 -3.20
CA LYS A 349 -4.01 -4.71 -4.59
C LYS A 349 -3.59 -6.01 -5.26
N THR A 350 -2.37 -6.44 -5.03
CA THR A 350 -1.83 -7.69 -5.51
C THR A 350 -2.01 -8.82 -4.50
N ASP A 351 -2.66 -9.92 -4.85
CA ASP A 351 -2.90 -11.04 -3.94
C ASP A 351 -1.61 -11.83 -3.62
N LEU A 352 -0.43 -11.25 -3.55
CA LEU A 352 0.88 -11.91 -3.36
C LEU A 352 0.94 -12.91 -2.18
N ILE A 353 0.06 -12.75 -1.19
CA ILE A 353 0.08 -13.46 0.08
C ILE A 353 -1.10 -14.45 0.15
N PRO A 354 -0.85 -15.73 0.46
CA PRO A 354 -1.91 -16.73 0.57
C PRO A 354 -3.03 -16.32 1.55
N PRO A 355 -4.30 -16.67 1.26
CA PRO A 355 -5.46 -16.24 2.08
C PRO A 355 -5.35 -16.61 3.56
N GLU A 356 -4.77 -17.76 3.90
CA GLU A 356 -4.58 -18.19 5.29
C GLU A 356 -3.61 -17.28 6.06
N LYS A 357 -2.51 -16.91 5.40
CA LYS A 357 -1.49 -16.00 5.95
C LYS A 357 -2.06 -14.59 6.09
N MET A 358 -2.84 -14.16 5.10
CA MET A 358 -3.57 -12.89 5.12
C MET A 358 -4.57 -12.83 6.28
N ARG A 359 -5.36 -13.89 6.48
CA ARG A 359 -6.31 -13.99 7.59
C ARG A 359 -5.64 -13.74 8.94
N ARG A 360 -4.49 -14.38 9.19
CA ARG A 360 -3.73 -14.17 10.42
C ARG A 360 -3.29 -12.71 10.57
N ILE A 361 -2.77 -12.08 9.51
CA ILE A 361 -2.32 -10.68 9.55
C ILE A 361 -3.47 -9.73 9.85
N LEU A 362 -4.62 -9.92 9.20
CA LEU A 362 -5.82 -9.10 9.42
C LEU A 362 -6.34 -9.23 10.85
N ILE A 363 -6.30 -10.44 11.42
CA ILE A 363 -6.67 -10.67 12.82
C ILE A 363 -5.71 -9.99 13.78
N GLU A 364 -4.40 -10.13 13.57
CA GLU A 364 -3.39 -9.48 14.42
C GLU A 364 -3.45 -7.95 14.33
N SER A 365 -3.75 -7.42 13.14
CA SER A 365 -4.00 -5.99 12.93
C SER A 365 -5.24 -5.51 13.67
N ALA A 366 -6.35 -6.24 13.55
CA ALA A 366 -7.58 -5.92 14.28
C ALA A 366 -7.39 -6.01 15.79
N LYS A 367 -6.65 -7.01 16.29
CA LYS A 367 -6.27 -7.11 17.70
C LYS A 367 -5.49 -5.88 18.15
N ALA A 368 -4.41 -5.54 17.44
CA ALA A 368 -3.57 -4.40 17.78
C ALA A 368 -4.36 -3.09 17.82
N ARG A 369 -5.22 -2.86 16.82
CA ARG A 369 -6.10 -1.69 16.76
C ARG A 369 -7.12 -1.68 17.90
N LEU A 370 -7.98 -2.70 17.98
CA LEU A 370 -9.11 -2.72 18.92
C LEU A 370 -8.67 -2.74 20.38
N LEU A 371 -7.53 -3.38 20.69
CA LEU A 371 -7.00 -3.43 22.06
C LEU A 371 -6.31 -2.13 22.48
N ASN A 372 -5.73 -1.37 21.56
CA ASN A 372 -5.12 -0.06 21.87
C ASN A 372 -6.11 1.11 21.74
N GLU A 373 -7.36 0.84 21.37
CA GLU A 373 -8.40 1.86 21.32
C GLU A 373 -8.70 2.39 22.74
N THR A 374 -8.76 3.71 22.89
CA THR A 374 -9.17 4.37 24.14
C THR A 374 -10.66 4.68 24.07
N ARG A 375 -11.38 4.35 25.15
CA ARG A 375 -12.82 4.60 25.29
C ARG A 375 -13.14 5.09 26.68
N THR A 376 -14.23 5.85 26.79
CA THR A 376 -14.74 6.34 28.07
C THR A 376 -15.69 5.31 28.67
N PHE A 377 -15.38 4.85 29.87
CA PHE A 377 -16.18 3.91 30.63
C PHE A 377 -16.93 4.64 31.73
N ILE A 378 -18.23 4.37 31.87
CA ILE A 378 -19.11 5.02 32.86
C ILE A 378 -19.97 3.99 33.57
N CYS A 379 -20.13 4.11 34.89
CA CYS A 379 -21.04 3.24 35.62
C CYS A 379 -22.49 3.70 35.46
N THR A 380 -23.36 2.84 34.92
CA THR A 380 -24.78 3.16 34.70
C THR A 380 -25.70 2.75 35.86
N GLU A 381 -25.12 2.22 36.95
CA GLU A 381 -25.84 1.95 38.20
C GLU A 381 -25.73 3.14 39.16
N CYS A 382 -24.51 3.53 39.52
CA CYS A 382 -24.30 4.63 40.46
C CYS A 382 -24.07 5.97 39.78
N TRP A 383 -23.69 6.02 38.48
CA TRP A 383 -23.37 7.26 37.76
C TRP A 383 -22.32 8.13 38.46
N ASP A 384 -21.42 7.53 39.25
CA ASP A 384 -20.39 8.23 40.05
C ASP A 384 -18.96 7.74 39.71
N TYR A 385 -18.81 6.97 38.63
CA TYR A 385 -17.54 6.50 38.10
C TYR A 385 -17.51 6.74 36.60
N ILE A 386 -16.46 7.43 36.18
CA ILE A 386 -16.09 7.69 34.80
C ILE A 386 -14.58 7.59 34.70
N GLU A 387 -14.07 6.94 33.66
CA GLU A 387 -12.63 6.83 33.40
C GLU A 387 -12.40 6.53 31.92
N MET A 388 -11.47 7.23 31.29
CA MET A 388 -10.93 6.83 29.99
C MET A 388 -9.88 5.74 30.17
N LEU A 389 -10.12 4.57 29.56
CA LEU A 389 -9.20 3.44 29.60
C LEU A 389 -8.92 2.94 28.19
N THR A 390 -7.71 2.40 27.99
CA THR A 390 -7.46 1.59 26.79
C THR A 390 -8.11 0.22 26.96
N ILE A 391 -8.63 -0.35 25.87
CA ILE A 391 -9.35 -1.63 25.92
C ILE A 391 -8.46 -2.75 26.49
N LYS A 392 -7.15 -2.76 26.20
CA LYS A 392 -6.21 -3.74 26.77
C LYS A 392 -6.13 -3.68 28.29
N ASP A 393 -6.26 -2.51 28.90
CA ASP A 393 -6.15 -2.30 30.35
C ASP A 393 -7.47 -2.61 31.08
N LEU A 394 -8.57 -2.72 30.34
CA LEU A 394 -9.87 -3.13 30.89
C LEU A 394 -9.81 -4.57 31.44
N PRO A 395 -10.27 -4.83 32.68
CA PRO A 395 -10.37 -6.19 33.21
C PRO A 395 -11.32 -7.08 32.39
N GLU A 396 -11.09 -8.40 32.37
CA GLU A 396 -11.95 -9.38 31.67
C GLU A 396 -13.44 -9.26 32.05
N LYS A 397 -13.69 -9.00 33.33
CA LYS A 397 -15.02 -8.71 33.87
C LYS A 397 -14.96 -7.36 34.58
N PRO A 398 -15.24 -6.25 33.89
CA PRO A 398 -15.13 -4.92 34.48
C PRO A 398 -16.20 -4.73 35.56
N LEU A 399 -15.79 -4.21 36.71
CA LEU A 399 -16.65 -3.86 37.84
C LEU A 399 -16.40 -2.39 38.21
N CYS A 400 -17.44 -1.69 38.60
CA CYS A 400 -17.32 -0.32 39.07
C CYS A 400 -16.50 -0.27 40.37
N PRO A 401 -15.40 0.51 40.43
CA PRO A 401 -14.60 0.62 41.65
C PRO A 401 -15.32 1.36 42.79
N ARG A 402 -16.42 2.07 42.50
CA ARG A 402 -17.21 2.80 43.50
C ARG A 402 -18.30 1.94 44.14
N CYS A 403 -19.10 1.24 43.34
CA CYS A 403 -20.28 0.51 43.81
C CYS A 403 -20.24 -1.01 43.58
N GLY A 404 -19.19 -1.52 42.91
CA GLY A 404 -19.04 -2.95 42.60
C GLY A 404 -19.97 -3.47 41.50
N SER A 405 -20.79 -2.62 40.87
CA SER A 405 -21.71 -3.02 39.79
C SER A 405 -20.95 -3.41 38.52
N SER A 406 -21.43 -4.46 37.83
CA SER A 406 -20.95 -4.85 36.49
C SER A 406 -21.55 -4.02 35.36
N LYS A 407 -22.45 -3.08 35.66
CA LYS A 407 -23.09 -2.20 34.67
C LYS A 407 -22.18 -1.03 34.30
N ILE A 408 -21.13 -1.35 33.54
CA ILE A 408 -20.19 -0.38 32.98
C ILE A 408 -20.53 -0.17 31.51
N GLY A 409 -20.98 1.04 31.18
CA GLY A 409 -21.19 1.49 29.81
C GLY A 409 -19.89 1.94 29.16
N LEU A 410 -19.86 1.89 27.84
CA LEU A 410 -18.79 2.38 26.97
C LEU A 410 -19.36 3.45 26.05
N LEU A 411 -18.65 4.57 25.91
CA LEU A 411 -18.99 5.70 25.04
C LEU A 411 -17.82 6.10 24.13
N GLU A 412 -18.15 6.65 22.96
CA GLU A 412 -17.19 7.21 21.97
C GLU A 412 -17.06 8.73 22.10
N VAL A 413 -17.07 9.25 23.33
CA VAL A 413 -16.83 10.66 23.65
C VAL A 413 -15.69 10.76 24.67
N ASP A 414 -15.10 11.94 24.84
CA ASP A 414 -14.10 12.16 25.87
C ASP A 414 -14.70 12.16 27.28
N GLU A 415 -13.82 12.20 28.29
CA GLU A 415 -14.24 12.18 29.69
C GLU A 415 -15.03 13.44 30.07
N GLU A 416 -14.70 14.61 29.51
CA GLU A 416 -15.37 15.88 29.81
C GLU A 416 -16.82 15.90 29.31
N GLU A 417 -17.06 15.44 28.08
CA GLU A 417 -18.40 15.36 27.49
C GLU A 417 -19.27 14.34 28.25
N ALA A 418 -18.71 13.18 28.62
CA ALA A 418 -19.43 12.18 29.41
C ALA A 418 -19.60 12.57 30.89
N TYR A 419 -18.76 13.44 31.45
CA TYR A 419 -18.88 13.92 32.84
C TYR A 419 -20.19 14.66 33.09
N SER A 420 -20.76 15.30 32.06
CA SER A 420 -22.08 15.94 32.11
C SER A 420 -23.19 15.01 32.62
N LEU A 421 -23.09 13.71 32.34
CA LEU A 421 -24.04 12.69 32.79
C LEU A 421 -23.91 12.38 34.29
N VAL A 422 -22.69 12.50 34.83
CA VAL A 422 -22.39 12.32 36.26
C VAL A 422 -22.85 13.54 37.05
N GLU A 423 -22.58 14.75 36.54
CA GLU A 423 -22.93 16.01 37.19
C GLU A 423 -24.45 16.22 37.29
N LYS A 424 -25.19 15.94 36.21
CA LYS A 424 -26.65 16.15 36.13
C LYS A 424 -27.47 14.95 36.61
N LYS A 425 -26.96 14.21 37.59
CA LYS A 425 -27.61 13.00 38.12
C LYS A 425 -29.01 13.31 38.68
N GLY A 426 -30.04 12.93 37.93
CA GLY A 426 -31.44 13.18 38.30
C GLY A 426 -32.00 14.52 37.85
N GLU A 427 -31.27 15.28 37.02
CA GLU A 427 -31.73 16.52 36.41
C GLU A 427 -32.26 16.32 34.98
N LYS A 428 -32.80 17.39 34.38
CA LYS A 428 -33.21 17.37 32.97
C LYS A 428 -31.97 17.37 32.08
N LEU A 429 -31.81 16.29 31.33
CA LEU A 429 -30.78 16.15 30.32
C LEU A 429 -31.21 16.85 29.02
N THR A 430 -30.22 17.33 28.27
CA THR A 430 -30.39 17.74 26.88
C THR A 430 -30.60 16.53 25.98
N LYS A 431 -31.08 16.75 24.76
CA LYS A 431 -31.32 15.66 23.79
C LYS A 431 -30.05 14.84 23.48
N ASN A 432 -28.88 15.48 23.46
CA ASN A 432 -27.60 14.79 23.24
C ASN A 432 -27.19 13.97 24.47
N GLU A 433 -27.33 14.53 25.67
CA GLU A 433 -27.05 13.81 26.93
C GLU A 433 -28.00 12.63 27.14
N GLU A 434 -29.29 12.76 26.79
CA GLU A 434 -30.23 11.63 26.80
C GLU A 434 -29.78 10.50 25.87
N TYR A 435 -29.30 10.86 24.67
CA TYR A 435 -28.75 9.89 23.72
C TYR A 435 -27.52 9.16 24.28
N LEU A 436 -26.55 9.91 24.84
CA LEU A 436 -25.35 9.33 25.47
C LEU A 436 -25.70 8.44 26.67
N ARG A 437 -26.66 8.85 27.51
CA ARG A 437 -27.14 8.05 28.63
C ARG A 437 -27.75 6.74 28.15
N ASP A 438 -28.63 6.80 27.15
CA ASP A 438 -29.31 5.62 26.63
C ASP A 438 -28.31 4.67 25.94
N GLU A 439 -27.33 5.21 25.22
CA GLU A 439 -26.21 4.46 24.65
C GLU A 439 -25.37 3.77 25.75
N ALA A 440 -24.95 4.49 26.79
CA ALA A 440 -24.20 3.95 27.91
C ALA A 440 -24.95 2.80 28.60
N VAL A 441 -26.28 2.92 28.76
CA VAL A 441 -27.11 1.86 29.36
C VAL A 441 -27.18 0.63 28.46
N GLU A 442 -27.32 0.80 27.14
CA GLU A 442 -27.34 -0.31 26.20
C GLU A 442 -25.97 -1.01 26.10
N THR A 443 -24.88 -0.27 26.05
CA THR A 443 -23.52 -0.85 26.03
C THR A 443 -23.20 -1.55 27.36
N ALA A 444 -23.66 -0.99 28.49
CA ALA A 444 -23.51 -1.62 29.81
C ALA A 444 -24.19 -2.98 29.92
N LYS A 445 -25.34 -3.18 29.26
CA LYS A 445 -25.99 -4.51 29.20
C LYS A 445 -25.13 -5.55 28.50
N LEU A 446 -24.41 -5.15 27.45
CA LEU A 446 -23.52 -6.05 26.72
C LEU A 446 -22.26 -6.35 27.52
N ILE A 447 -21.62 -5.32 28.08
CA ILE A 447 -20.41 -5.46 28.90
C ILE A 447 -20.69 -6.27 30.17
N SER A 448 -21.83 -6.04 30.84
CA SER A 448 -22.19 -6.84 32.02
C SER A 448 -22.40 -8.32 31.69
N ARG A 449 -22.74 -8.66 30.45
CA ARG A 449 -23.02 -10.05 30.03
C ARG A 449 -21.80 -10.76 29.45
N PHE A 450 -21.02 -10.07 28.62
CA PHE A 450 -19.92 -10.65 27.85
C PHE A 450 -18.54 -10.09 28.24
N GLY A 451 -18.48 -9.18 29.21
CA GLY A 451 -17.24 -8.62 29.75
C GLY A 451 -16.45 -7.83 28.71
N LYS A 452 -15.13 -7.96 28.77
CA LYS A 452 -14.17 -7.30 27.87
C LYS A 452 -14.40 -7.62 26.39
N ALA A 453 -14.90 -8.81 26.06
CA ALA A 453 -15.23 -9.17 24.68
C ALA A 453 -16.28 -8.22 24.06
N ALA A 454 -17.25 -7.75 24.85
CA ALA A 454 -18.21 -6.73 24.38
C ALA A 454 -17.55 -5.38 24.15
N ALA A 455 -16.62 -4.95 25.02
CA ALA A 455 -15.90 -3.69 24.85
C ALA A 455 -15.03 -3.71 23.58
N ILE A 456 -14.37 -4.83 23.29
CA ILE A 456 -13.62 -5.05 22.04
C ILE A 456 -14.56 -4.92 20.83
N ALA A 457 -15.70 -5.63 20.82
CA ALA A 457 -16.62 -5.60 19.70
C ALA A 457 -17.30 -4.24 19.50
N LEU A 458 -17.62 -3.53 20.58
CA LEU A 458 -18.14 -2.15 20.56
C LEU A 458 -17.12 -1.14 20.02
N SER A 459 -15.83 -1.46 20.07
CA SER A 459 -14.77 -0.60 19.52
C SER A 459 -14.58 -0.75 18.00
N GLY A 460 -15.34 -1.64 17.36
CA GLY A 460 -15.33 -1.82 15.90
C GLY A 460 -15.87 -0.59 15.17
N LYS A 461 -15.23 -0.21 14.06
CA LYS A 461 -15.53 1.01 13.31
C LYS A 461 -16.89 0.94 12.64
N GLY A 462 -17.78 1.87 12.98
CA GLY A 462 -19.09 2.03 12.34
C GLY A 462 -20.11 0.93 12.66
N LEU A 463 -19.80 0.05 13.63
CA LEU A 463 -20.73 -0.98 14.09
C LEU A 463 -21.82 -0.39 14.97
N ARG A 464 -23.07 -0.82 14.76
CA ARG A 464 -24.17 -0.50 15.67
C ARG A 464 -24.23 -1.52 16.80
N ILE A 465 -24.86 -1.15 17.91
CA ILE A 465 -25.15 -2.05 19.04
C ILE A 465 -25.84 -3.35 18.58
N SER A 466 -26.69 -3.29 17.55
CA SER A 466 -27.34 -4.47 16.95
C SER A 466 -26.35 -5.40 16.24
N ASP A 467 -25.38 -4.86 15.52
CA ASP A 467 -24.35 -5.65 14.83
C ASP A 467 -23.46 -6.36 15.87
N VAL A 468 -23.09 -5.63 16.93
CA VAL A 468 -22.31 -6.16 18.06
C VAL A 468 -23.06 -7.25 18.82
N LYS A 469 -24.37 -7.09 19.07
CA LYS A 469 -25.22 -8.16 19.62
C LYS A 469 -25.15 -9.43 18.76
N GLY A 470 -25.19 -9.29 17.43
CA GLY A 470 -25.08 -10.40 16.49
C GLY A 470 -23.73 -11.11 16.52
N ILE A 471 -22.63 -10.36 16.64
CA ILE A 471 -21.27 -10.89 16.79
C ILE A 471 -21.16 -11.69 18.08
N LEU A 472 -21.54 -11.07 19.20
CA LEU A 472 -21.38 -11.67 20.53
C LEU A 472 -22.24 -12.93 20.69
N LEU A 473 -23.41 -13.03 20.05
CA LEU A 473 -24.21 -14.26 20.05
C LEU A 473 -23.51 -15.46 19.38
N LYS A 474 -22.59 -15.20 18.44
CA LYS A 474 -21.82 -16.24 17.74
C LYS A 474 -20.54 -16.61 18.47
N GLU A 475 -19.86 -15.62 19.07
CA GLU A 475 -18.61 -15.81 19.80
C GLU A 475 -18.57 -14.90 21.03
N HIS A 476 -18.47 -15.50 22.22
CA HIS A 476 -18.53 -14.80 23.50
C HIS A 476 -17.15 -14.59 24.13
N SER A 477 -16.14 -15.31 23.64
CA SER A 477 -14.79 -15.32 24.21
C SER A 477 -13.83 -14.54 23.33
N ILE A 478 -12.78 -13.97 23.92
CA ILE A 478 -11.73 -13.24 23.20
C ILE A 478 -10.84 -14.26 22.46
N THR A 479 -11.29 -14.66 21.28
CA THR A 479 -10.61 -15.60 20.39
C THR A 479 -10.41 -14.96 19.01
N ASP A 480 -9.54 -15.52 18.17
CA ASP A 480 -9.32 -15.08 16.79
C ASP A 480 -10.64 -14.96 16.00
N LYS A 481 -11.59 -15.87 16.27
CA LYS A 481 -12.93 -15.87 15.67
C LYS A 481 -13.75 -14.64 16.04
N LEU A 482 -13.60 -14.07 17.24
CA LEU A 482 -14.26 -12.82 17.62
C LEU A 482 -13.77 -11.67 16.74
N PHE A 483 -12.45 -11.56 16.56
CA PHE A 483 -11.84 -10.52 15.73
C PHE A 483 -12.25 -10.67 14.25
N GLU A 484 -12.31 -11.89 13.73
CA GLU A 484 -12.83 -12.16 12.38
C GLU A 484 -14.26 -11.66 12.18
N LEU A 485 -15.16 -11.97 13.13
CA LEU A 485 -16.56 -11.54 13.06
C LEU A 485 -16.69 -10.01 13.12
N ILE A 486 -15.81 -9.33 13.85
CA ILE A 486 -15.76 -7.86 13.90
C ILE A 486 -15.33 -7.31 12.53
N ILE A 487 -14.24 -7.84 11.94
CA ILE A 487 -13.76 -7.42 10.62
C ILE A 487 -14.83 -7.63 9.54
N GLU A 488 -15.52 -8.78 9.55
CA GLU A 488 -16.62 -9.06 8.62
C GLU A 488 -17.77 -8.04 8.76
N ALA A 489 -18.15 -7.71 10.00
CA ALA A 489 -19.20 -6.74 10.26
C ALA A 489 -18.80 -5.30 9.87
N GLU A 490 -17.54 -4.91 10.07
CA GLU A 490 -16.98 -3.63 9.62
C GLU A 490 -17.04 -3.55 8.07
N ARG A 491 -16.73 -4.65 7.38
CA ARG A 491 -16.84 -4.72 5.92
C ARG A 491 -18.28 -4.59 5.43
N GLU A 492 -19.23 -5.25 6.08
CA GLU A 492 -20.66 -5.15 5.73
C GLU A 492 -21.23 -3.76 6.01
N THR A 493 -20.78 -3.07 7.07
CA THR A 493 -21.21 -1.69 7.35
C THR A 493 -20.67 -0.70 6.33
N LEU A 494 -19.45 -0.88 5.83
CA LEU A 494 -18.93 -0.10 4.70
C LEU A 494 -19.82 -0.28 3.46
N LYS A 495 -20.24 -1.51 3.12
CA LYS A 495 -21.16 -1.78 2.01
C LYS A 495 -22.54 -1.16 2.18
N ARG A 496 -23.00 -0.88 3.40
CA ARG A 496 -24.30 -0.21 3.66
C ARG A 496 -24.22 1.31 3.50
N ARG A 497 -23.02 1.89 3.57
CA ARG A 497 -22.79 3.35 3.48
C ARG A 497 -22.61 3.85 2.05
N PHE A 498 -22.27 2.95 1.13
CA PHE A 498 -22.23 3.17 -0.31
C PHE A 498 -23.41 2.44 -0.96
#